data_AF-A0A161MGA1-F1
#
_entry.id   AF-A0A161MGA1-F1
#
_cell.length_a   1.000
_cell.length_b   1.000
_cell.length_c   1.000
_cell.angle_alpha   90.00
_cell.angle_beta   90.00
_cell.angle_gamma   90.00
#
_symmetry.space_group_name_H-M   'P 1'
#
loop_
_entity.id
_entity.type
_entity.pdbx_description
1 polymer ?
#
loop_
_entity_poly.entity_id
_entity_poly.type
_entity_poly.pdbx_seq_one_letter_code
_entity_poly.pdbx_strand_id
1 'polypeptide(L)'
;KLGLVSWFIIFSKRHHKDIFFKIANKLIETKFTKMLPEFQEMIRICMLRGIKPLMEQNKEIIILNRVLDKLKNITEVAKLLVKPEEPFSVICHGDFCRNNMFFKYD
;
A
#
# COMPACT_ATOMS: atom_id res chain seq x y z
N LYS A 1 -0.72 19.91 2.20
CA LYS A 1 -1.45 19.39 3.38
C LYS A 1 -0.96 18.00 3.84
N LEU A 2 -0.70 17.03 2.95
CA LEU A 2 -0.11 15.72 3.32
C LEU A 2 1.22 15.83 4.10
N GLY A 3 2.11 16.75 3.71
CA GLY A 3 3.39 16.94 4.40
C GLY A 3 3.28 17.29 5.89
N LEU A 4 2.22 17.98 6.32
CA LEU A 4 2.00 18.30 7.73
C LEU A 4 1.65 17.04 8.54
N VAL A 5 0.76 16.18 8.01
CA VAL A 5 0.35 14.93 8.67
C VAL A 5 1.55 13.98 8.79
N SER A 6 2.30 13.81 7.70
CA SER A 6 3.51 12.97 7.72
C SER A 6 4.55 13.50 8.70
N TRP A 7 4.73 14.82 8.81
CA TRP A 7 5.64 15.43 9.76
C TRP A 7 5.24 15.19 11.22
N PHE A 8 3.95 15.36 11.57
CA PHE A 8 3.45 15.07 12.92
C PHE A 8 3.67 13.61 13.34
N ILE A 9 3.54 12.67 12.40
CA ILE A 9 3.77 11.25 12.65
C ILE A 9 5.25 10.98 12.90
N ILE A 10 6.15 11.55 12.08
CA ILE A 10 7.60 11.46 12.28
C ILE A 10 8.00 12.05 13.63
N PHE A 11 7.48 13.25 13.95
CA PHE A 11 7.74 13.92 15.22
C PHE A 11 7.30 13.07 16.41
N SER A 12 6.06 12.57 16.39
CA SER A 12 5.52 11.71 17.44
C SER A 12 6.31 10.41 17.60
N LYS A 13 6.71 9.78 16.49
CA LYS A 13 7.52 8.57 16.49
C LYS A 13 8.93 8.78 17.08
N ARG A 14 9.49 9.99 16.93
CA ARG A 14 10.81 10.36 17.47
C ARG A 14 10.76 10.76 18.96
N HIS A 15 9.78 11.56 19.35
CA HIS A 15 9.73 12.17 20.69
C HIS A 15 8.80 11.44 21.68
N HIS A 16 7.87 10.63 21.19
CA HIS A 16 6.88 9.92 21.99
C HIS A 16 6.78 8.43 21.58
N LYS A 17 7.94 7.80 21.35
CA LYS A 17 8.08 6.45 20.78
C LYS A 17 7.19 5.39 21.45
N ASP A 18 7.19 5.33 22.78
CA ASP A 18 6.45 4.29 23.51
C ASP A 18 4.94 4.42 23.33
N ILE A 19 4.42 5.66 23.44
CA ILE A 19 3.00 5.96 23.23
C ILE A 19 2.62 5.69 21.77
N PHE A 20 3.49 6.12 20.84
CA PHE A 20 3.29 5.93 19.41
C PHE A 20 3.15 4.44 19.07
N PHE A 21 4.12 3.61 19.44
CA PHE A 21 4.07 2.18 19.15
C PHE A 21 2.98 1.44 19.95
N LYS A 22 2.63 1.89 21.16
CA LYS A 22 1.46 1.38 21.89
C LYS A 22 0.16 1.57 21.12
N ILE A 23 -0.02 2.70 20.44
CA ILE A 23 -1.20 2.96 19.61
C ILE A 23 -1.09 2.23 18.27
N ALA A 24 0.05 2.34 17.59
CA ALA A 24 0.27 1.72 16.28
C ALA A 24 0.09 0.20 16.33
N ASN A 25 0.57 -0.46 17.39
CA ASN A 25 0.43 -1.90 17.56
C ASN A 25 -1.01 -2.36 17.87
N LYS A 26 -1.93 -1.44 18.21
CA LYS A 26 -3.36 -1.75 18.32
C LYS A 26 -4.08 -1.72 16.98
N LEU A 27 -3.47 -1.14 15.95
CA LEU A 27 -4.05 -1.12 14.60
C LEU A 27 -4.01 -2.54 14.04
N ILE A 28 -5.18 -3.07 13.71
CA ILE A 28 -5.30 -4.38 13.09
C ILE A 28 -5.05 -4.22 11.59
N GLU A 29 -4.13 -5.00 11.04
CA GLU A 29 -3.90 -5.08 9.60
C GLU A 29 -5.09 -5.79 8.94
N THR A 30 -6.04 -5.03 8.42
CA THR A 30 -7.27 -5.56 7.79
C THR A 30 -7.10 -5.86 6.30
N LYS A 31 -6.04 -5.37 5.66
CA LYS A 31 -5.89 -5.41 4.19
C LYS A 31 -5.59 -6.80 3.62
N PHE A 32 -5.05 -7.72 4.42
CA PHE A 32 -4.55 -9.02 3.93
C PHE A 32 -5.14 -10.24 4.64
N THR A 33 -6.04 -10.05 5.60
CA THR A 33 -6.55 -11.15 6.45
C THR A 33 -7.49 -12.11 5.70
N LYS A 34 -8.28 -11.62 4.73
CA LYS A 34 -9.00 -12.44 3.74
C LYS A 34 -9.24 -11.60 2.49
N MET A 35 -8.37 -11.73 1.50
CA MET A 35 -8.59 -11.09 0.20
C MET A 35 -9.74 -11.80 -0.51
N LEU A 36 -10.82 -11.07 -0.78
CA LEU A 36 -11.96 -11.61 -1.52
C LEU A 36 -11.51 -11.99 -2.94
N PRO A 37 -12.01 -13.10 -3.52
CA PRO A 37 -11.66 -13.51 -4.88
C PRO A 37 -11.85 -12.41 -5.93
N GLU A 38 -12.89 -11.60 -5.78
CA GLU A 38 -13.19 -10.47 -6.66
C GLU A 38 -12.10 -9.39 -6.60
N PHE A 39 -11.54 -9.15 -5.41
CA PHE A 39 -10.45 -8.19 -5.23
C PHE A 39 -9.13 -8.72 -5.81
N GLN A 40 -8.87 -10.03 -5.69
CA GLN A 40 -7.73 -10.67 -6.35
C GLN A 40 -7.82 -10.54 -7.87
N GLU A 41 -9.01 -10.79 -8.42
CA GLU A 41 -9.25 -10.69 -9.85
C GLU A 41 -9.15 -9.24 -10.36
N MET A 42 -9.69 -8.28 -9.60
CA MET A 42 -9.53 -6.85 -9.88
C MET A 42 -8.05 -6.46 -9.96
N ILE A 43 -7.23 -6.85 -8.98
CA ILE A 43 -5.79 -6.57 -8.99
C ILE A 43 -5.12 -7.21 -10.22
N ARG A 44 -5.43 -8.48 -10.51
CA ARG A 44 -4.89 -9.20 -11.67
C ARG A 44 -5.18 -8.46 -12.97
N ILE A 45 -6.42 -8.01 -13.18
CA ILE A 45 -6.83 -7.25 -14.37
C ILE A 45 -6.06 -5.92 -14.46
N CYS A 46 -5.98 -5.17 -13.36
CA CYS A 46 -5.24 -3.90 -13.34
C CYS A 46 -3.75 -4.08 -13.69
N MET A 47 -3.12 -5.15 -13.20
CA MET A 47 -1.72 -5.45 -13.54
C MET A 47 -1.54 -5.85 -15.00
N LEU A 48 -2.43 -6.72 -15.52
CA LEU A 48 -2.38 -7.13 -16.92
C LEU A 48 -2.57 -5.95 -17.88
N ARG A 49 -3.36 -4.94 -17.52
CA ARG A 49 -3.52 -3.72 -18.32
C ARG A 49 -2.19 -3.00 -18.53
N GLY A 50 -1.29 -3.00 -17.54
CA GLY A 50 0.04 -2.39 -17.67
C GLY A 50 1.06 -3.27 -18.39
N ILE A 51 0.96 -4.59 -18.25
CA ILE A 51 1.96 -5.55 -18.77
C ILE A 51 1.69 -5.93 -20.23
N LYS A 52 0.42 -6.12 -20.61
CA LYS A 52 0.03 -6.63 -21.93
C LYS A 52 0.60 -5.80 -23.09
N PRO A 53 0.54 -4.44 -23.08
CA PRO A 53 1.11 -3.64 -24.16
C PRO A 53 2.63 -3.78 -24.28
N LEU A 54 3.33 -4.04 -23.17
CA LEU A 54 4.78 -4.22 -23.15
C LEU A 54 5.18 -5.58 -23.75
N MET A 55 4.39 -6.62 -23.47
CA MET A 55 4.58 -7.94 -24.07
C MET A 55 4.32 -7.94 -25.58
N GLU A 56 3.27 -7.25 -26.03
CA GLU A 56 2.96 -7.11 -27.47
C GLU A 56 4.08 -6.39 -28.25
N GLN A 57 4.84 -5.53 -27.58
CA GLN A 57 6.01 -4.84 -28.14
C GLN A 57 7.30 -5.69 -28.10
N ASN A 58 7.24 -6.94 -27.65
CA ASN A 58 8.39 -7.82 -27.43
C ASN A 58 9.51 -7.20 -26.57
N LYS A 59 9.19 -6.25 -25.69
CA LYS A 59 10.16 -5.61 -24.80
C LYS A 59 10.27 -6.39 -23.51
N GLU A 60 11.51 -6.72 -23.12
CA GLU A 60 11.81 -7.26 -21.78
C GLU A 60 10.95 -8.47 -21.37
N ILE A 61 10.58 -9.33 -22.33
CA ILE A 61 9.62 -10.45 -22.14
C ILE A 61 10.02 -11.35 -20.96
N ILE A 62 11.33 -11.60 -20.80
CA ILE A 62 11.87 -12.42 -19.70
C ILE A 62 11.55 -11.78 -18.34
N ILE A 63 11.73 -10.46 -18.21
CA ILE A 63 11.44 -9.72 -16.98
C ILE A 63 9.93 -9.69 -16.74
N LEU A 64 9.13 -9.42 -17.78
CA LEU A 64 7.67 -9.37 -17.67
C LEU A 64 7.08 -10.72 -17.24
N ASN A 65 7.59 -11.83 -17.77
CA ASN A 65 7.17 -13.17 -17.36
C ASN A 65 7.52 -13.46 -15.89
N ARG A 66 8.71 -13.02 -15.41
CA ARG A 66 9.07 -13.13 -13.99
C ARG A 66 8.16 -12.30 -13.09
N VAL A 67 7.76 -11.11 -13.53
CA VAL A 67 6.79 -10.28 -12.82
C VAL A 67 5.44 -10.99 -12.74
N LEU A 68 4.92 -11.48 -13.86
CA LEU A 68 3.66 -12.23 -13.89
C LEU A 68 3.67 -13.47 -12.98
N ASP A 69 4.79 -14.19 -12.94
CA ASP A 69 4.93 -15.37 -12.09
C ASP A 69 4.89 -15.01 -10.60
N LYS A 70 5.61 -13.97 -10.17
CA LYS A 70 5.53 -13.46 -8.79
C LYS A 70 4.12 -12.99 -8.41
N LEU A 71 3.41 -12.39 -9.36
CA LEU A 71 2.06 -11.86 -9.13
C LEU A 71 0.98 -12.95 -8.99
N LYS A 72 1.29 -14.23 -9.27
CA LYS A 72 0.38 -15.35 -8.92
C LYS A 72 0.09 -15.40 -7.43
N ASN A 73 1.04 -14.97 -6.59
CA ASN A 73 0.83 -14.78 -5.16
C ASN A 73 0.81 -13.29 -4.82
N ILE A 74 -0.24 -12.60 -5.26
CA ILE A 74 -0.40 -11.16 -5.10
C ILE A 74 -0.37 -10.72 -3.63
N THR A 75 -0.86 -11.56 -2.72
CA THR A 75 -0.87 -11.27 -1.28
C THR A 75 0.55 -11.15 -0.74
N GLU A 76 1.45 -12.07 -1.09
CA GLU A 76 2.85 -12.01 -0.65
C GLU A 76 3.59 -10.83 -1.30
N VAL A 77 3.34 -10.58 -2.59
CA VAL A 77 3.91 -9.39 -3.25
C VAL A 77 3.44 -8.11 -2.58
N ALA A 78 2.16 -7.98 -2.27
CA ALA A 78 1.61 -6.81 -1.61
C ALA A 78 2.18 -6.61 -0.20
N LYS A 79 2.32 -7.69 0.60
CA LYS A 79 2.97 -7.64 1.92
C LYS A 79 4.42 -7.14 1.83
N LEU A 80 5.17 -7.57 0.82
CA LEU A 80 6.53 -7.10 0.60
C LEU A 80 6.56 -5.61 0.26
N LEU A 81 5.64 -5.15 -0.60
CA LEU A 81 5.59 -3.75 -1.04
C LEU A 81 5.14 -2.77 0.06
N VAL A 82 4.32 -3.20 1.00
CA VAL A 82 3.82 -2.35 2.09
C VAL A 82 4.63 -2.48 3.39
N LYS A 83 5.69 -3.30 3.38
CA LYS A 83 6.55 -3.47 4.55
C LYS A 83 7.16 -2.10 4.93
N PRO A 84 7.00 -1.65 6.18
CA PRO A 84 7.55 -0.37 6.60
C PRO A 84 9.07 -0.40 6.59
N GLU A 85 9.69 0.59 5.95
CA GLU A 85 11.13 0.81 5.94
C GLU A 85 11.51 1.99 6.84
N GLU A 86 12.27 1.71 7.89
CA GLU A 86 12.75 2.72 8.84
C GLU A 86 13.95 3.50 8.29
N PRO A 87 14.14 4.79 8.65
CA PRO A 87 13.38 5.57 9.64
C PRO A 87 12.21 6.37 9.06
N PHE A 88 11.97 6.26 7.75
CA PHE A 88 11.03 7.12 7.02
C PHE A 88 9.60 6.56 6.98
N SER A 89 9.37 5.36 7.50
CA SER A 89 8.03 4.79 7.57
C SER A 89 7.10 5.69 8.38
N VAL A 90 5.94 5.97 7.80
CA VAL A 90 4.87 6.76 8.40
C VAL A 90 3.53 6.08 8.16
N ILE A 91 2.60 6.23 9.10
CA ILE A 91 1.23 5.77 8.92
C ILE A 91 0.53 6.74 7.97
N CYS A 92 -0.05 6.22 6.88
CA CYS A 92 -0.75 7.01 5.87
C CYS A 92 -2.21 6.56 5.72
N HIS A 93 -3.10 7.48 5.37
CA HIS A 93 -4.48 7.16 5.02
C HIS A 93 -4.56 6.30 3.74
N GLY A 94 -3.68 6.55 2.77
CA GLY A 94 -3.61 5.80 1.50
C GLY A 94 -4.61 6.25 0.44
N ASP A 95 -5.72 6.88 0.83
CA ASP A 95 -6.72 7.46 -0.09
C ASP A 95 -7.19 8.85 0.38
N PHE A 96 -6.26 9.80 0.49
CA PHE A 96 -6.53 11.14 1.02
C PHE A 96 -7.13 12.06 -0.05
N CYS A 97 -8.37 11.77 -0.43
CA CYS A 97 -9.14 12.53 -1.42
C CYS A 97 -10.26 13.35 -0.74
N ARG A 98 -10.75 14.43 -1.39
CA ARG A 98 -11.76 15.34 -0.80
C ARG A 98 -13.06 14.62 -0.41
N ASN A 99 -13.47 13.64 -1.21
CA ASN A 99 -14.63 12.78 -0.96
C ASN A 99 -14.46 11.86 0.27
N ASN A 100 -13.23 11.67 0.76
CA ASN A 100 -12.91 10.90 1.96
C ASN A 100 -12.61 11.79 3.17
N MET A 101 -12.82 13.11 3.05
CA MET A 101 -12.69 14.05 4.15
C MET A 101 -14.08 14.42 4.67
N PHE A 102 -14.36 14.08 5.92
CA PHE A 102 -15.56 14.54 6.60
C PHE A 102 -15.32 15.93 7.19
N PHE A 103 -16.22 16.86 6.88
CA PHE A 103 -16.24 18.20 7.46
C PHE A 103 -17.33 18.24 8.51
N LYS A 104 -16.94 18.56 9.75
CA LYS A 104 -17.91 18.90 10.78
C LYS A 104 -18.37 20.35 10.51
N TYR A 105 -19.68 20.53 10.42
CA TYR A 105 -20.31 21.85 10.42
C TYR A 105 -20.92 22.10 11.80
N ASP A 106 -21.09 23.38 12.13
CA ASP A 106 -21.74 23.85 13.37
C ASP A 106 -23.26 23.70 13.28
#